data_AF-A0AB39ZLL7-F1
#
_entry.id   AF-A0AB39ZLL7-F1
#
_cell.length_a   1.000
_cell.length_b   1.000
_cell.length_c   1.000
_cell.angle_alpha   90.00
_cell.angle_beta   90.00
_cell.angle_gamma   90.00
#
_symmetry.space_group_name_H-M   'P 1'
#
loop_
_entity.id
_entity.type
_entity.pdbx_description
1 polymer ?
#
loop_
_entity_poly.entity_id
_entity_poly.type
_entity_poly.pdbx_seq_one_letter_code
_entity_poly.pdbx_strand_id
1 'polypeptide(L)'
;MLHFLGSIFLLMSTFMIELLVLIYLVTNIVHLIFSTAFLIDYALSCGFCTLEAIPVFFTLIFSLYFWLVAFSYWRRLQWENNPENDE
;
A
#
# COMPACT_ATOMS: atom_id res chain seq x y z
N MET A 1 31.20 -20.23 -3.15
CA MET A 1 31.36 -18.77 -3.36
C MET A 1 30.15 -18.16 -4.07
N LEU A 2 29.78 -18.60 -5.29
CA LEU A 2 28.61 -18.07 -6.00
C LEU A 2 27.26 -18.26 -5.27
N HIS A 3 27.06 -19.40 -4.60
CA HIS A 3 25.85 -19.65 -3.81
C HIS A 3 25.69 -18.66 -2.65
N PHE A 4 26.80 -18.36 -1.96
CA PHE A 4 26.82 -17.40 -0.85
C PHE A 4 26.47 -15.98 -1.31
N LEU A 5 27.00 -15.59 -2.47
CA LEU A 5 26.74 -14.29 -3.08
C LEU A 5 25.28 -14.17 -3.53
N GLY A 6 24.70 -15.23 -4.10
CA GLY A 6 23.27 -15.30 -4.43
C GLY A 6 22.35 -15.22 -3.21
N SER A 7 22.71 -15.87 -2.10
CA SER A 7 21.95 -15.78 -0.84
C SER A 7 21.96 -14.37 -0.25
N ILE A 8 23.08 -13.64 -0.34
CA ILE A 8 23.15 -12.24 0.10
C ILE A 8 22.27 -11.34 -0.77
N PHE A 9 22.28 -11.53 -2.10
CA PHE A 9 21.39 -10.77 -3.00
C PHE A 9 19.91 -11.02 -2.69
N LEU A 10 19.54 -12.27 -2.41
CA LEU A 10 18.18 -12.62 -2.00
C LEU A 10 17.81 -11.94 -0.67
N LEU A 11 18.68 -11.99 0.34
CA LEU A 11 18.47 -11.33 1.62
C LEU A 11 18.30 -9.80 1.46
N MET A 12 19.16 -9.16 0.67
CA MET A 12 19.05 -7.70 0.44
C MET A 12 17.77 -7.34 -0.30
N SER A 13 17.30 -8.21 -1.21
CA SER A 13 16.04 -8.00 -1.94
C SER A 13 14.81 -8.12 -1.04
N THR A 14 14.79 -9.06 -0.09
CA THR A 14 13.65 -9.23 0.84
C THR A 14 13.53 -8.04 1.79
N PHE A 15 14.64 -7.54 2.33
CA PHE A 15 14.64 -6.33 3.17
C PHE A 15 14.18 -5.08 2.40
N MET A 16 14.61 -4.92 1.15
CA MET A 16 14.18 -3.81 0.29
C MET A 16 12.68 -3.87 -0.03
N ILE A 17 12.15 -5.08 -0.26
CA ILE A 17 10.72 -5.30 -0.52
C ILE A 17 9.89 -4.90 0.71
N GLU A 18 10.28 -5.32 1.91
CA GLU A 18 9.58 -4.93 3.13
C GLU A 18 9.54 -3.40 3.26
N LEU A 19 10.69 -2.72 3.23
CA LEU A 19 10.75 -1.25 3.31
C LEU A 19 9.86 -0.55 2.26
N LEU A 20 9.87 -1.05 1.02
CA LEU A 20 9.06 -0.51 -0.06
C LEU A 20 7.55 -0.63 0.21
N VAL A 21 7.12 -1.76 0.79
CA VAL A 21 5.72 -1.97 1.18
C VAL A 21 5.30 -0.99 2.29
N LEU A 22 6.19 -0.67 3.24
CA LEU A 22 5.91 0.34 4.28
C LEU A 22 5.69 1.72 3.66
N ILE A 23 6.61 2.12 2.77
CA ILE A 23 6.56 3.42 2.09
C ILE A 23 5.26 3.51 1.27
N TYR A 24 4.90 2.43 0.56
CA TYR A 24 3.64 2.36 -0.17
C TYR A 24 2.42 2.51 0.75
N LEU A 25 2.38 1.80 1.88
CA LEU A 25 1.27 1.87 2.83
C LEU A 25 1.08 3.29 3.38
N VAL A 26 2.18 3.96 3.77
CA VAL A 26 2.13 5.32 4.33
C VAL A 26 1.71 6.34 3.27
N THR A 27 2.36 6.32 2.10
CA THR A 27 2.07 7.26 1.01
C THR A 27 0.65 7.10 0.48
N ASN A 28 0.14 5.87 0.40
CA ASN A 28 -1.21 5.61 -0.07
C ASN A 28 -2.28 5.99 0.97
N ILE A 29 -2.02 5.87 2.29
CA ILE A 29 -2.90 6.47 3.32
C ILE A 29 -3.01 7.99 3.13
N VAL A 30 -1.88 8.66 2.95
CA VAL A 30 -1.85 10.11 2.74
C VAL A 30 -2.65 10.48 1.49
N HIS A 31 -2.45 9.76 0.38
CA HIS A 31 -3.22 9.94 -0.85
C HIS A 31 -4.73 9.77 -0.63
N LEU A 32 -5.16 8.73 0.09
CA LEU A 32 -6.57 8.48 0.38
C LEU A 32 -7.20 9.62 1.20
N ILE A 33 -6.49 10.14 2.20
CA ILE A 33 -6.97 11.27 3.01
C ILE A 33 -7.13 12.54 2.16
N PHE A 34 -6.13 12.88 1.36
CA PHE A 34 -6.20 14.09 0.52
C PHE A 34 -7.26 13.96 -0.58
N SER A 35 -7.34 12.81 -1.25
CA SER A 35 -8.31 12.57 -2.31
C SER A 35 -9.75 12.57 -1.77
N THR A 36 -9.99 12.05 -0.57
CA THR A 36 -11.33 12.11 0.05
C THR A 36 -11.70 13.53 0.48
N ALA A 37 -10.79 14.29 1.07
CA ALA A 37 -11.02 15.70 1.39
C ALA A 37 -11.35 16.52 0.14
N PHE A 38 -10.60 16.31 -0.95
CA PHE A 38 -10.84 16.97 -2.23
C PHE A 38 -12.22 16.62 -2.82
N LEU A 39 -12.63 15.34 -2.76
CA LEU A 39 -13.95 14.93 -3.22
C LEU A 39 -15.09 15.58 -2.43
N ILE A 40 -14.93 15.76 -1.11
CA ILE A 40 -15.94 16.42 -0.27
C ILE A 40 -16.05 17.90 -0.67
N ASP A 41 -14.93 18.60 -0.81
CA ASP A 41 -14.91 20.00 -1.21
C ASP A 41 -15.50 20.21 -2.62
N TYR A 42 -15.18 19.30 -3.54
CA TYR A 42 -15.73 19.29 -4.90
C TYR A 42 -17.25 19.00 -4.90
N ALA A 43 -17.72 18.07 -4.06
CA ALA A 43 -19.14 17.76 -3.93
C ALA A 43 -19.95 18.93 -3.32
N LEU A 44 -19.36 19.68 -2.40
CA LEU A 44 -19.97 20.90 -1.85
C LEU A 44 -20.02 22.04 -2.89
N SER A 45 -19.03 22.09 -3.78
CA SER A 45 -18.91 23.14 -4.80
C SER A 45 -19.75 22.87 -6.06
N CYS A 46 -20.04 21.62 -6.39
CA CYS A 46 -20.79 21.26 -7.59
C CYS A 46 -22.01 20.37 -7.30
N GLY A 47 -23.21 20.90 -7.49
CA GLY A 47 -24.48 20.20 -7.19
C GLY A 47 -24.84 19.03 -8.13
N PHE A 48 -24.19 18.87 -9.29
CA PHE A 48 -24.54 17.83 -10.29
C PHE A 48 -23.32 17.22 -11.02
N CYS A 49 -22.12 17.27 -10.44
CA CYS A 49 -20.90 16.73 -11.05
C CYS A 49 -20.72 15.20 -10.85
N THR A 50 -21.81 14.46 -10.69
CA THR A 50 -21.80 13.01 -10.39
C THR A 50 -21.05 12.21 -11.45
N LEU A 51 -21.16 12.56 -12.73
CA LEU A 51 -20.48 11.85 -13.82
C LEU A 51 -18.95 11.98 -13.76
N GLU A 52 -18.43 13.13 -13.33
CA GLU A 52 -16.98 13.35 -13.18
C GLU A 52 -16.43 12.70 -11.91
N ALA A 53 -17.26 12.56 -10.87
CA ALA A 53 -16.87 11.93 -9.62
C ALA A 53 -16.79 10.39 -9.72
N ILE A 54 -17.56 9.75 -10.60
CA ILE A 54 -17.57 8.28 -10.79
C ILE A 54 -16.15 7.69 -10.98
N PRO A 55 -15.31 8.14 -11.94
CA PRO A 55 -13.97 7.59 -12.12
C PRO A 55 -13.09 7.77 -10.88
N VAL A 56 -13.26 8.87 -10.13
CA VAL A 56 -12.53 9.15 -8.89
C VAL A 56 -12.94 8.20 -7.76
N PHE A 57 -14.23 7.86 -7.66
CA PHE A 57 -14.69 6.86 -6.70
C PHE A 57 -14.15 5.46 -7.01
N PHE A 58 -14.14 5.07 -8.29
CA PHE A 58 -13.55 3.79 -8.69
C PHE A 58 -12.06 3.74 -8.33
N THR A 59 -11.28 4.78 -8.65
CA THR A 59 -9.85 4.79 -8.34
C THR A 59 -9.60 4.74 -6.82
N LEU A 60 -10.42 5.40 -6.01
CA LEU A 60 -10.35 5.30 -4.55
C LEU A 60 -10.63 3.89 -4.02
N ILE A 61 -11.68 3.23 -4.52
CA ILE A 61 -12.01 1.85 -4.13
C ILE A 61 -10.86 0.89 -4.50
N PHE A 62 -10.30 1.04 -5.70
CA PHE A 62 -9.14 0.24 -6.10
C PHE A 62 -7.91 0.54 -5.23
N SER A 63 -7.63 1.80 -4.94
CA SER A 63 -6.52 2.19 -4.05
C SER A 63 -6.68 1.61 -2.64
N LEU A 64 -7.90 1.60 -2.10
CA LEU A 64 -8.21 0.95 -0.82
C LEU A 64 -8.01 -0.57 -0.89
N TYR A 65 -8.46 -1.21 -1.97
CA TYR A 65 -8.27 -2.64 -2.17
C TYR A 65 -6.77 -3.00 -2.22
N PHE A 66 -5.99 -2.30 -3.05
CA PHE A 66 -4.55 -2.53 -3.15
C PHE A 66 -3.83 -2.24 -1.84
N TRP A 67 -4.29 -1.24 -1.08
CA TRP A 67 -3.77 -0.97 0.26
C TRP A 67 -4.00 -2.15 1.21
N LEU A 68 -5.20 -2.72 1.25
CA LEU A 68 -5.50 -3.91 2.07
C LEU A 68 -4.65 -5.12 1.66
N VAL A 69 -4.45 -5.33 0.36
CA VAL A 69 -3.57 -6.39 -0.15
C VAL A 69 -2.13 -6.17 0.31
N ALA A 70 -1.59 -4.97 0.13
CA ALA A 70 -0.24 -4.63 0.61
C ALA A 70 -0.11 -4.77 2.13
N PHE A 71 -1.14 -4.42 2.89
CA PHE A 71 -1.17 -4.57 4.35
C PHE A 71 -1.16 -6.04 4.77
N SER A 72 -1.91 -6.89 4.09
CA SER A 72 -1.88 -8.35 4.34
C SER A 72 -0.51 -8.96 4.04
N TYR A 73 0.15 -8.50 2.98
CA TYR A 73 1.52 -8.91 2.64
C TYR A 73 2.53 -8.46 3.69
N TRP A 74 2.45 -7.19 4.14
CA TRP A 74 3.23 -6.68 5.27
C TRP A 74 3.06 -7.53 6.53
N ARG A 75 1.82 -7.85 6.89
CA ARG A 75 1.51 -8.62 8.09
C ARG A 75 2.08 -10.04 8.01
N ARG A 76 2.05 -10.64 6.82
CA ARG A 76 2.67 -11.94 6.58
C ARG A 76 4.19 -11.88 6.74
N LEU A 77 4.85 -10.86 6.18
CA LEU A 77 6.30 -10.63 6.37
C LEU A 77 6.66 -10.51 7.85
N GLN A 78 5.90 -9.74 8.62
CA GLN A 78 6.12 -9.58 10.06
C GLN A 78 5.95 -10.89 10.84
N TRP A 79 5.00 -11.74 10.43
CA TRP A 79 4.81 -13.06 11.04
C TRP A 79 5.96 -14.03 10.69
N GLU A 80 6.43 -14.00 9.44
CA GLU A 80 7.56 -14.82 8.97
C GLU A 80 8.90 -14.40 9.58
N ASN A 81 9.05 -13.11 9.90
CA ASN A 81 10.21 -12.56 10.60
C ASN A 81 10.08 -12.62 12.14
N ASN A 82 9.01 -13.21 12.70
CA ASN A 82 8.82 -13.27 14.15
C ASN A 82 9.67 -14.41 14.76
N PRO A 83 10.65 -14.12 15.62
CA PRO A 83 11.54 -15.14 16.19
C PRO A 83 10.83 -16.17 17.09
N GLU A 84 9.63 -15.87 17.58
CA GLU A 84 8.83 -16.81 18.40
C GLU A 84 8.19 -17.95 17.59
N ASN A 85 8.19 -17.88 16.24
CA ASN A 85 7.66 -18.96 15.39
C ASN A 85 8.67 -20.10 15.14
N ASP A 86 9.94 -19.89 15.49
CA ASP A 86 11.03 -20.84 15.26
C ASP A 86 11.32 -21.73 16.50
N GLU A 87 10.56 -21.56 17.59
CA GLU A 87 10.57 -22.41 18.80
C GLU A 87 9.49 -23.51 18.77
#